data_AF-A0A951WG47-F1
#
_entry.id   AF-A0A951WG47-F1
#
_cell.length_a   1.000
_cell.length_b   1.000
_cell.length_c   1.000
_cell.angle_alpha   90.00
_cell.angle_beta   90.00
_cell.angle_gamma   90.00
#
_symmetry.space_group_name_H-M   'P 1'
#
loop_
_entity.id
_entity.type
_entity.pdbx_description
1 polymer ?
#
loop_
_entity_poly.entity_id
_entity_poly.type
_entity_poly.pdbx_seq_one_letter_code
_entity_poly.pdbx_strand_id
1 'polypeptide(L)'
;MSYSEKHTVTANAIIEFEWRELKLYAKFKGQRDYKAVEIENLTDENKKIANLELEIPVEINIEVDTEQFDKKIDTTVNQVNTLNDSIIGTAEAEEISIIENADRIATTVVSGFFSYIKSDISQQIAELQSSVDAKFVEMMKQKENALSKVEQMREDFQRITSRYTKIFSELDKELSNRIYALEADSLKLKKLLTEIVEYQKLNKSLATSTVTNREEALTQSKLYASKLKVDTYNFVTRAQGILASYKILGRSLDSILQSVQIDEPKQLLLPVIFREAQMNAEVSVMNSYVSAETPKSNATADFKATLEQHFTKAPPLLAPVSQIQRQQIERFFNEEIERSMEKQDEHSKRVLDKIFSLWENNNDFLTNLS
;
A
#
# COMPACT_ATOMS: atom_id res chain seq x y z
N MET A 1 47.91 57.54 73.68
CA MET A 1 48.98 56.79 74.39
C MET A 1 50.16 57.75 74.50
N SER A 2 50.55 58.20 75.70
CA SER A 2 51.60 59.24 75.87
C SER A 2 52.94 58.59 76.23
N TYR A 3 54.01 59.03 75.57
CA TYR A 3 55.39 58.58 75.75
C TYR A 3 56.22 59.80 76.18
N SER A 4 57.02 59.69 77.25
CA SER A 4 57.82 60.80 77.81
C SER A 4 59.29 60.38 77.92
N GLU A 5 60.18 61.15 77.30
CA GLU A 5 61.64 60.99 77.39
C GLU A 5 62.28 62.33 77.81
N LYS A 6 63.25 62.28 78.73
CA LYS A 6 63.93 63.46 79.30
C LYS A 6 65.28 63.69 78.63
N HIS A 7 65.53 64.91 78.15
CA HIS A 7 66.83 65.35 77.66
C HIS A 7 67.28 66.65 78.33
N THR A 8 68.58 66.74 78.62
CA THR A 8 69.25 67.88 79.27
C THR A 8 69.97 68.76 78.24
N VAL A 9 69.79 70.09 78.34
CA VAL A 9 70.51 71.07 77.51
C VAL A 9 71.05 72.18 78.41
N THR A 10 72.35 72.46 78.31
CA THR A 10 73.05 73.59 78.97
C THR A 10 72.92 74.86 78.14
N ALA A 11 72.42 75.94 78.74
CA ALA A 11 72.35 77.27 78.11
C ALA A 11 73.14 78.31 78.93
N ASN A 12 73.94 79.13 78.25
CA ASN A 12 74.68 80.23 78.87
C ASN A 12 73.79 81.47 78.97
N ALA A 13 73.75 82.11 80.13
CA ALA A 13 72.96 83.32 80.36
C ALA A 13 73.80 84.48 80.91
N ILE A 14 73.42 85.70 80.54
CA ILE A 14 74.13 86.95 80.85
C ILE A 14 73.51 87.58 82.10
N ILE A 15 74.32 87.78 83.15
CA ILE A 15 73.90 88.33 84.45
C ILE A 15 74.55 89.71 84.65
N GLU A 16 73.79 90.71 85.07
CA GLU A 16 74.27 92.05 85.41
C GLU A 16 74.50 92.16 86.93
N PHE A 17 75.65 92.74 87.33
CA PHE A 17 76.06 92.88 88.73
C PHE A 17 76.15 94.36 89.11
N GLU A 18 75.63 94.73 90.30
CA GLU A 18 75.65 96.09 90.82
C GLU A 18 76.17 96.09 92.27
N TRP A 19 77.14 96.96 92.57
CA TRP A 19 77.70 97.11 93.91
C TRP A 19 76.93 98.19 94.69
N ARG A 20 76.41 97.84 95.87
CA ARG A 20 75.86 98.81 96.83
C ARG A 20 76.30 98.47 98.24
N GLU A 21 76.73 99.49 98.97
CA GLU A 21 77.08 99.41 100.40
C GLU A 21 78.04 98.24 100.73
N LEU A 22 79.13 98.12 99.96
CA LEU A 22 80.18 97.10 100.14
C LEU A 22 79.69 95.63 100.02
N LYS A 23 78.52 95.36 99.43
CA LYS A 23 78.03 94.01 99.08
C LYS A 23 77.66 93.92 97.59
N LEU A 24 77.91 92.76 96.97
CA LEU A 24 77.62 92.51 95.55
C LEU A 24 76.21 91.93 95.39
N TYR A 25 75.40 92.53 94.51
CA TYR A 25 74.06 92.05 94.18
C TYR A 25 74.00 91.65 92.71
N ALA A 26 73.42 90.49 92.41
CA ALA A 26 73.27 89.97 91.05
C ALA A 26 71.79 89.89 90.65
N LYS A 27 71.48 90.24 89.40
CA LYS A 27 70.13 90.21 88.85
C LYS A 27 70.10 89.67 87.42
N PHE A 28 69.09 88.85 87.14
CA PHE A 28 68.78 88.39 85.79
C PHE A 28 67.91 89.41 85.05
N LYS A 29 68.22 89.62 83.77
CA LYS A 29 67.53 90.58 82.91
C LYS A 29 66.09 90.11 82.64
N GLY A 30 65.12 90.65 83.38
CA GLY A 30 63.70 90.34 83.23
C GLY A 30 62.90 90.16 84.53
N GLN A 31 63.53 90.12 85.71
CA GLN A 31 62.85 90.03 87.01
C GLN A 31 63.00 91.31 87.86
N ARG A 32 62.10 91.54 88.83
CA ARG A 32 62.03 92.82 89.57
C ARG A 32 62.92 92.90 90.83
N ASP A 33 63.25 91.79 91.49
CA ASP A 33 63.90 91.82 92.81
C ASP A 33 65.36 91.32 92.81
N TYR A 34 66.21 91.91 93.68
CA TYR A 34 67.64 91.60 93.85
C TYR A 34 67.87 90.68 95.06
N LYS A 35 68.81 89.72 94.95
CA LYS A 35 69.27 88.89 96.08
C LYS A 35 70.70 89.25 96.48
N ALA A 36 70.95 89.39 97.79
CA ALA A 36 72.24 89.74 98.36
C ALA A 36 73.22 88.55 98.35
N VAL A 37 74.48 88.79 98.00
CA VAL A 37 75.57 87.82 98.15
C VAL A 37 76.62 88.41 99.10
N GLU A 38 76.85 87.78 100.24
CA GLU A 38 77.88 88.19 101.20
C GLU A 38 79.24 87.59 100.82
N ILE A 39 80.30 88.41 100.85
CA ILE A 39 81.67 88.02 100.50
C ILE A 39 82.57 88.39 101.68
N GLU A 40 83.17 87.40 102.35
CA GLU A 40 84.16 87.59 103.41
C GLU A 40 85.60 87.61 102.84
N ASN A 41 86.35 88.64 103.28
CA ASN A 41 87.81 88.83 103.21
C ASN A 41 88.48 88.93 101.82
N LEU A 42 88.68 90.20 101.40
CA LEU A 42 89.60 90.62 100.34
C LEU A 42 91.04 90.71 100.83
N THR A 43 91.98 90.20 100.03
CA THR A 43 93.33 90.78 99.91
C THR A 43 93.72 90.79 98.44
N ASP A 44 94.26 91.93 98.03
CA ASP A 44 94.53 92.34 96.65
C ASP A 44 95.65 91.52 95.98
N GLU A 45 95.29 90.84 94.89
CA GLU A 45 96.02 90.69 93.62
C GLU A 45 95.51 89.43 92.88
N ASN A 46 94.98 89.63 91.65
CA ASN A 46 94.51 88.63 90.66
C ASN A 46 93.15 87.91 90.88
N LYS A 47 92.17 88.26 90.00
CA LYS A 47 91.27 87.36 89.22
C LYS A 47 90.46 86.27 89.98
N LYS A 48 89.12 86.24 89.84
CA LYS A 48 88.36 85.20 89.09
C LYS A 48 86.83 85.17 89.36
N ILE A 49 86.11 85.15 88.25
CA ILE A 49 84.91 84.36 87.89
C ILE A 49 84.46 83.38 88.99
N ALA A 50 83.27 83.62 89.57
CA ALA A 50 82.53 82.64 90.34
C ALA A 50 81.43 82.04 89.44
N ASN A 51 81.53 80.75 89.11
CA ASN A 51 80.50 80.00 88.41
C ASN A 51 79.47 79.49 89.43
N LEU A 52 78.18 79.71 89.15
CA LEU A 52 77.05 79.25 89.97
C LEU A 52 76.19 78.30 89.12
N GLU A 53 76.18 77.01 89.45
CA GLU A 53 75.34 75.99 88.78
C GLU A 53 73.97 75.89 89.47
N LEU A 54 72.88 75.94 88.70
CA LEU A 54 71.50 75.75 89.15
C LEU A 54 70.77 74.81 88.19
N GLU A 55 70.20 73.72 88.71
CA GLU A 55 69.37 72.76 87.96
C GLU A 55 67.92 73.25 87.84
N ILE A 56 67.36 73.24 86.62
CA ILE A 56 65.95 73.57 86.37
C ILE A 56 65.35 72.45 85.49
N PRO A 57 64.31 71.72 85.93
CA PRO A 57 63.65 70.72 85.11
C PRO A 57 62.69 71.34 84.09
N VAL A 58 62.73 70.87 82.84
CA VAL A 58 61.77 71.20 81.77
C VAL A 58 61.08 69.91 81.33
N GLU A 59 59.75 69.94 81.20
CA GLU A 59 58.91 68.80 80.81
C GLU A 59 58.39 69.04 79.38
N ILE A 60 58.67 68.10 78.46
CA ILE A 60 58.22 68.18 77.05
C ILE A 60 57.16 67.09 76.83
N ASN A 61 55.96 67.51 76.42
CA ASN A 61 54.84 66.64 76.13
C ASN A 61 54.64 66.59 74.60
N ILE A 62 54.71 65.39 74.01
CA ILE A 62 54.50 65.19 72.57
C ILE A 62 53.14 64.55 72.38
N GLU A 63 52.19 65.31 71.81
CA GLU A 63 50.90 64.81 71.37
C GLU A 63 51.00 64.37 69.90
N VAL A 64 50.66 63.12 69.63
CA VAL A 64 50.56 62.56 68.27
C VAL A 64 49.09 62.59 67.86
N ASP A 65 48.77 63.36 66.84
CA ASP A 65 47.42 63.44 66.25
C ASP A 65 47.12 62.15 65.45
N THR A 66 46.19 61.32 65.97
CA THR A 66 45.71 60.11 65.30
C THR A 66 44.42 60.33 64.51
N GLU A 67 43.83 61.53 64.53
CA GLU A 67 42.49 61.76 63.96
C GLU A 67 42.42 61.42 62.47
N GLN A 68 43.49 61.71 61.71
CA GLN A 68 43.52 61.42 60.27
C GLN A 68 43.59 59.92 59.98
N PHE A 69 44.18 59.14 60.87
CA PHE A 69 44.26 57.69 60.75
C PHE A 69 42.93 57.05 61.16
N ASP A 70 42.34 57.53 62.26
CA ASP A 70 41.03 57.07 62.75
C ASP A 70 39.93 57.32 61.71
N LYS A 71 39.91 58.51 61.08
CA LYS A 71 38.99 58.83 59.98
C LYS A 71 39.10 57.88 58.78
N LYS A 72 40.31 57.39 58.47
CA LYS A 72 40.53 56.43 57.37
C LYS A 72 40.03 55.04 57.74
N ILE A 73 40.26 54.60 58.98
CA ILE A 73 39.72 53.34 59.48
C ILE A 73 38.19 53.36 59.42
N ASP A 74 37.56 54.42 59.91
CA ASP A 74 36.10 54.56 59.86
C ASP A 74 35.57 54.53 58.43
N THR A 75 36.26 55.20 57.50
CA THR A 75 35.88 55.19 56.08
C THR A 75 35.99 53.78 55.49
N THR A 76 37.05 53.04 55.79
CA THR A 76 37.24 51.66 55.32
C THR A 76 36.21 50.72 55.93
N VAL A 77 35.92 50.84 57.23
CA VAL A 77 34.89 50.05 57.90
C VAL A 77 33.52 50.28 57.25
N ASN A 78 33.17 51.54 56.98
CA ASN A 78 31.92 51.86 56.31
C ASN A 78 31.87 51.31 54.89
N GLN A 79 32.95 51.41 54.12
CA GLN A 79 33.01 50.84 52.76
C GLN A 79 32.88 49.30 52.76
N VAL A 80 33.52 48.62 53.72
CA VAL A 80 33.41 47.17 53.88
C VAL A 80 32.00 46.77 54.29
N ASN A 81 31.36 47.52 55.20
CA ASN A 81 29.98 47.27 55.61
C ASN A 81 29.00 47.47 54.44
N THR A 82 29.13 48.56 53.68
CA THR A 82 28.29 48.80 52.49
C THR A 82 28.49 47.70 51.43
N LEU A 83 29.74 47.24 51.24
CA LEU A 83 30.02 46.13 50.32
C LEU A 83 29.39 44.82 50.83
N ASN A 84 29.49 44.53 52.12
CA ASN A 84 28.89 43.35 52.74
C ASN A 84 27.36 43.36 52.61
N ASP A 85 26.72 44.50 52.88
CA ASP A 85 25.27 44.67 52.71
C ASP A 85 24.85 44.51 51.24
N SER A 86 25.67 45.01 50.31
CA SER A 86 25.45 44.81 48.87
C SER A 86 25.59 43.33 48.47
N ILE A 87 26.57 42.61 49.03
CA ILE A 87 26.77 41.17 48.79
C ILE A 87 25.60 40.36 49.34
N ILE A 88 25.15 40.68 50.57
CA ILE A 88 23.98 40.05 51.18
C ILE A 88 22.74 40.30 50.32
N GLY A 89 22.52 41.55 49.89
CA GLY A 89 21.41 41.89 49.01
C GLY A 89 21.46 41.18 47.65
N THR A 90 22.63 41.02 47.05
CA THR A 90 22.78 40.24 45.80
C THR A 90 22.58 38.75 46.01
N ALA A 91 23.02 38.20 47.15
CA ALA A 91 22.83 36.78 47.47
C ALA A 91 21.35 36.47 47.71
N GLU A 92 20.63 37.34 48.44
CA GLU A 92 19.19 37.23 48.63
C GLU A 92 18.43 37.35 47.30
N ALA A 93 18.81 38.32 46.46
CA ALA A 93 18.20 38.46 45.13
C ALA A 93 18.48 37.25 44.21
N GLU A 94 19.66 36.66 44.30
CA GLU A 94 20.02 35.45 43.55
C GLU A 94 19.24 34.23 44.06
N GLU A 95 19.09 34.06 45.38
CA GLU A 95 18.29 32.99 45.97
C GLU A 95 16.81 33.10 45.55
N ILE A 96 16.23 34.29 45.61
CA ILE A 96 14.86 34.54 45.15
C ILE A 96 14.72 34.22 43.66
N SER A 97 15.69 34.63 42.84
CA SER A 97 15.72 34.33 41.40
C SER A 97 15.82 32.83 41.09
N ILE A 98 16.60 32.09 41.88
CA ILE A 98 16.70 30.62 41.74
C ILE A 98 15.35 29.96 42.08
N ILE A 99 14.70 30.39 43.16
CA ILE A 99 13.40 29.85 43.58
C ILE A 99 12.33 30.14 42.53
N GLU A 100 12.24 31.38 42.04
CA GLU A 100 11.26 31.78 41.04
C GLU A 100 11.48 31.05 39.71
N ASN A 101 12.74 30.92 39.27
CA ASN A 101 13.06 30.13 38.08
C ASN A 101 12.76 28.65 38.27
N ALA A 102 13.04 28.07 39.44
CA ALA A 102 12.72 26.68 39.73
C ALA A 102 11.21 26.42 39.69
N ASP A 103 10.40 27.30 40.27
CA ASP A 103 8.94 27.20 40.23
C ASP A 103 8.41 27.39 38.79
N ARG A 104 8.97 28.33 38.04
CA ARG A 104 8.62 28.54 36.62
C ARG A 104 8.98 27.34 35.76
N ILE A 105 10.14 26.72 35.99
CA ILE A 105 10.54 25.49 35.29
C ILE A 105 9.60 24.35 35.68
N ALA A 106 9.34 24.15 36.98
CA ALA A 106 8.46 23.07 37.45
C ALA A 106 7.05 23.18 36.86
N THR A 107 6.44 24.37 36.92
CA THR A 107 5.11 24.62 36.35
C THR A 107 5.09 24.45 34.83
N THR A 108 6.11 24.93 34.12
CA THR A 108 6.23 24.76 32.66
C THR A 108 6.41 23.30 32.27
N VAL A 109 7.24 22.55 33.00
CA VAL A 109 7.49 21.12 32.76
C VAL A 109 6.22 20.30 33.00
N VAL A 110 5.54 20.53 34.12
CA VAL A 110 4.27 19.84 34.44
C VAL A 110 3.21 20.17 33.40
N SER A 111 3.02 21.46 33.07
CA SER A 111 2.05 21.89 32.06
C SER A 111 2.37 21.33 30.67
N GLY A 112 3.64 21.35 30.27
CA GLY A 112 4.10 20.79 29.00
C GLY A 112 3.89 19.29 28.92
N PHE A 113 4.19 18.56 29.99
CA PHE A 113 3.97 17.11 30.07
C PHE A 113 2.48 16.75 29.98
N PHE A 114 1.61 17.43 30.75
CA PHE A 114 0.16 17.20 30.67
C PHE A 114 -0.41 17.58 29.31
N SER A 115 0.06 18.66 28.71
CA SER A 115 -0.36 19.07 27.37
C SER A 115 0.08 18.05 26.32
N TYR A 116 1.28 17.51 26.45
CA TYR A 116 1.80 16.44 25.59
C TYR A 116 0.96 15.16 25.73
N ILE A 117 0.73 14.67 26.95
CA ILE A 117 -0.12 13.48 27.19
C ILE A 117 -1.51 13.70 26.61
N LYS A 118 -2.11 14.88 26.84
CA LYS A 118 -3.44 15.19 26.30
C LYS A 118 -3.44 15.15 24.77
N SER A 119 -2.40 15.68 24.13
CA SER A 119 -2.24 15.65 22.67
C SER A 119 -2.07 14.22 22.16
N ASP A 120 -1.22 13.43 22.83
CA ASP A 120 -0.95 12.03 22.45
C ASP A 120 -2.21 11.18 22.59
N ILE A 121 -2.93 11.29 23.72
CA ILE A 121 -4.23 10.62 23.90
C ILE A 121 -5.24 11.07 22.85
N SER A 122 -5.30 12.37 22.53
CA SER A 122 -6.22 12.89 21.51
C SER A 122 -5.89 12.33 20.12
N GLN A 123 -4.60 12.20 19.80
CA GLN A 123 -4.14 11.59 18.55
C GLN A 123 -4.51 10.11 18.49
N GLN A 124 -4.27 9.35 19.56
CA GLN A 124 -4.65 7.94 19.64
C GLN A 124 -6.17 7.76 19.48
N ILE A 125 -6.99 8.62 20.10
CA ILE A 125 -8.45 8.60 19.93
C ILE A 125 -8.83 8.86 18.47
N ALA A 126 -8.23 9.86 17.82
CA ALA A 126 -8.52 10.19 16.43
C ALA A 126 -8.14 9.04 15.47
N GLU A 127 -7.00 8.38 15.71
CA GLU A 127 -6.56 7.20 14.95
C GLU A 127 -7.52 6.02 15.15
N LEU A 128 -7.93 5.73 16.39
CA LEU A 128 -8.90 4.69 16.68
C LEU A 128 -10.25 4.98 16.02
N GLN A 129 -10.71 6.22 16.09
CA GLN A 129 -11.99 6.63 15.52
C GLN A 129 -11.98 6.51 13.99
N SER A 130 -10.91 6.93 13.34
CA SER A 130 -10.69 6.70 11.90
C SER A 130 -10.73 5.20 11.54
N SER A 131 -10.11 4.35 12.36
CA SER A 131 -10.14 2.90 12.17
C SER A 131 -11.55 2.32 12.31
N VAL A 132 -12.32 2.79 13.30
CA VAL A 132 -13.72 2.39 13.50
C VAL A 132 -14.59 2.83 12.33
N ASP A 133 -14.45 4.06 11.86
CA ASP A 133 -15.20 4.59 10.73
C ASP A 133 -14.90 3.82 9.44
N ALA A 134 -13.64 3.48 9.19
CA ALA A 134 -13.24 2.65 8.05
C ALA A 134 -13.88 1.26 8.10
N LYS A 135 -13.85 0.60 9.28
CA LYS A 135 -14.50 -0.71 9.47
C LYS A 135 -16.01 -0.62 9.34
N PHE A 136 -16.63 0.46 9.80
CA PHE A 136 -18.07 0.68 9.67
C PHE A 136 -18.48 0.83 8.20
N VAL A 137 -17.72 1.59 7.41
CA VAL A 137 -17.92 1.70 5.96
C VAL A 137 -17.77 0.34 5.27
N GLU A 138 -16.76 -0.43 5.64
CA GLU A 138 -16.58 -1.79 5.12
C GLU A 138 -17.78 -2.68 5.45
N MET A 139 -18.27 -2.67 6.69
CA MET A 139 -19.43 -3.44 7.11
C MET A 139 -20.71 -3.03 6.35
N MET A 140 -20.90 -1.74 6.11
CA MET A 140 -22.01 -1.23 5.30
C MET A 140 -21.94 -1.71 3.85
N LYS A 141 -20.74 -1.69 3.25
CA LYS A 141 -20.51 -2.24 1.91
C LYS A 141 -20.75 -3.74 1.85
N GLN A 142 -20.30 -4.50 2.86
CA GLN A 142 -20.57 -5.94 2.94
C GLN A 142 -22.06 -6.24 3.05
N LYS A 143 -22.80 -5.45 3.85
CA LYS A 143 -24.27 -5.53 3.94
C LYS A 143 -24.95 -5.29 2.59
N GLU A 144 -24.55 -4.24 1.88
CA GLU A 144 -25.10 -3.92 0.55
C GLU A 144 -24.83 -5.04 -0.45
N ASN A 145 -23.61 -5.56 -0.47
CA ASN A 145 -23.23 -6.70 -1.32
C ASN A 145 -24.06 -7.95 -1.00
N ALA A 146 -24.32 -8.22 0.28
CA ALA A 146 -25.15 -9.35 0.69
C ALA A 146 -26.60 -9.19 0.21
N LEU A 147 -27.17 -8.00 0.33
CA LEU A 147 -28.52 -7.71 -0.16
C LEU A 147 -28.62 -7.85 -1.69
N SER A 148 -27.65 -7.30 -2.41
CA SER A 148 -27.55 -7.43 -3.88
C SER A 148 -27.47 -8.90 -4.31
N LYS A 149 -26.70 -9.71 -3.58
CA LYS A 149 -26.58 -11.14 -3.86
C LYS A 149 -27.86 -11.92 -3.58
N VAL A 150 -28.60 -11.56 -2.53
CA VAL A 150 -29.93 -12.15 -2.25
C VAL A 150 -30.90 -11.83 -3.39
N GLU A 151 -30.89 -10.59 -3.89
CA GLU A 151 -31.77 -10.20 -4.99
C GLU A 151 -31.41 -10.95 -6.29
N GLN A 152 -30.13 -11.07 -6.60
CA GLN A 152 -29.66 -11.88 -7.73
C GLN A 152 -30.10 -13.35 -7.58
N MET A 153 -29.96 -13.94 -6.39
CA MET A 153 -30.43 -15.31 -6.14
C MET A 153 -31.94 -15.46 -6.31
N ARG A 154 -32.73 -14.43 -5.93
CA ARG A 154 -34.18 -14.41 -6.10
C ARG A 154 -34.56 -14.41 -7.58
N GLU A 155 -33.91 -13.57 -8.37
CA GLU A 155 -34.13 -13.50 -9.82
C GLU A 155 -33.74 -14.81 -10.51
N ASP A 156 -32.58 -15.37 -10.17
CA ASP A 156 -32.11 -16.65 -10.70
C ASP A 156 -33.08 -17.78 -10.35
N PHE A 157 -33.56 -17.83 -9.10
CA PHE A 157 -34.55 -18.81 -8.69
C PHE A 157 -35.86 -18.70 -9.49
N GLN A 158 -36.35 -17.48 -9.71
CA GLN A 158 -37.54 -17.25 -10.53
C GLN A 158 -37.32 -17.66 -11.98
N ARG A 159 -36.16 -17.34 -12.56
CA ARG A 159 -35.80 -17.72 -13.93
C ARG A 159 -35.71 -19.24 -14.10
N ILE A 160 -35.06 -19.93 -13.16
CA ILE A 160 -34.93 -21.39 -13.17
C ILE A 160 -36.31 -22.03 -13.02
N THR A 161 -37.10 -21.57 -12.04
CA THR A 161 -38.45 -22.08 -11.80
C THR A 161 -39.33 -21.91 -13.04
N SER A 162 -39.36 -20.71 -13.63
CA SER A 162 -40.12 -20.44 -14.86
C SER A 162 -39.71 -21.34 -16.01
N ARG A 163 -38.40 -21.56 -16.20
CA ARG A 163 -37.87 -22.47 -17.23
C ARG A 163 -38.33 -23.91 -17.00
N TYR A 164 -38.25 -24.42 -15.78
CA TYR A 164 -38.69 -25.78 -15.47
C TYR A 164 -40.21 -25.94 -15.60
N THR A 165 -40.99 -24.99 -15.10
CA THR A 165 -42.46 -24.99 -15.28
C THR A 165 -42.84 -25.04 -16.75
N LYS A 166 -42.14 -24.29 -17.61
CA LYS A 166 -42.35 -24.33 -19.05
C LYS A 166 -42.00 -25.69 -19.66
N ILE A 167 -40.85 -26.27 -19.30
CA ILE A 167 -40.42 -27.59 -19.80
C ILE A 167 -41.46 -28.67 -19.42
N PHE A 168 -41.92 -28.69 -18.17
CA PHE A 168 -42.93 -29.65 -17.74
C PHE A 168 -44.26 -29.44 -18.46
N SER A 169 -44.72 -28.20 -18.60
CA SER A 169 -45.95 -27.91 -19.34
C SER A 169 -45.86 -28.31 -20.83
N GLU A 170 -44.71 -28.08 -21.46
CA GLU A 170 -44.47 -28.51 -22.85
C GLU A 170 -44.42 -30.03 -22.97
N LEU A 171 -43.80 -30.72 -22.00
CA LEU A 171 -43.76 -32.18 -21.96
C LEU A 171 -45.15 -32.77 -21.77
N ASP A 172 -45.95 -32.22 -20.86
CA ASP A 172 -47.34 -32.66 -20.64
C ASP A 172 -48.18 -32.49 -21.91
N LYS A 173 -48.00 -31.38 -22.62
CA LYS A 173 -48.65 -31.14 -23.91
C LYS A 173 -48.20 -32.13 -24.98
N GLU A 174 -46.91 -32.44 -25.04
CA GLU A 174 -46.34 -33.39 -25.98
C GLU A 174 -46.85 -34.82 -25.73
N LEU A 175 -46.90 -35.24 -24.47
CA LEU A 175 -47.48 -36.52 -24.05
C LEU A 175 -48.96 -36.60 -24.41
N SER A 176 -49.73 -35.55 -24.13
CA SER A 176 -51.15 -35.49 -24.51
C SER A 176 -51.33 -35.62 -26.03
N ASN A 177 -50.47 -34.97 -26.82
CA ASN A 177 -50.52 -35.07 -28.28
C ASN A 177 -50.14 -36.47 -28.77
N ARG A 178 -49.15 -37.12 -28.15
CA ARG A 178 -48.78 -38.51 -28.48
C ARG A 178 -49.88 -39.49 -28.17
N ILE A 179 -50.53 -39.36 -27.01
CA ILE A 179 -51.69 -40.18 -26.65
C ILE A 179 -52.79 -40.01 -27.70
N TYR A 180 -53.11 -38.77 -28.08
CA TYR A 180 -54.10 -38.50 -29.11
C TYR A 180 -53.72 -39.11 -30.47
N ALA A 181 -52.45 -39.04 -30.87
CA ALA A 181 -51.98 -39.63 -32.13
C ALA A 181 -52.13 -41.16 -32.14
N LEU A 182 -51.78 -41.82 -31.03
CA LEU A 182 -51.96 -43.27 -30.87
C LEU A 182 -53.44 -43.67 -30.92
N GLU A 183 -54.30 -42.91 -30.23
CA GLU A 183 -55.75 -43.13 -30.27
C GLU A 183 -56.31 -42.91 -31.67
N ALA A 184 -55.88 -41.87 -32.38
CA ALA A 184 -56.34 -41.56 -33.74
C ALA A 184 -56.06 -42.71 -34.73
N ASP A 185 -54.89 -43.34 -34.64
CA ASP A 185 -54.56 -44.47 -35.49
C ASP A 185 -55.36 -45.74 -35.13
N SER A 186 -55.63 -45.95 -33.82
CA SER A 186 -56.53 -47.01 -33.39
C SER A 186 -57.97 -46.81 -33.90
N LEU A 187 -58.45 -45.56 -33.93
CA LEU A 187 -59.76 -45.17 -34.46
C LEU A 187 -59.84 -45.35 -35.97
N LYS A 188 -58.79 -44.97 -36.72
CA LYS A 188 -58.70 -45.21 -38.16
C LYS A 188 -58.70 -46.70 -38.49
N LEU A 189 -57.92 -47.51 -37.75
CA LEU A 189 -57.89 -48.96 -37.92
C LEU A 189 -59.26 -49.57 -37.66
N LYS A 190 -59.94 -49.16 -36.59
CA LYS A 190 -61.32 -49.57 -36.32
C LYS A 190 -62.24 -49.21 -37.49
N LYS A 191 -62.14 -47.99 -38.02
CA LYS A 191 -62.96 -47.53 -39.16
C LYS A 191 -62.71 -48.37 -40.41
N LEU A 192 -61.44 -48.63 -40.75
CA LEU A 192 -61.07 -49.46 -41.90
C LEU A 192 -61.51 -50.93 -41.74
N LEU A 193 -61.38 -51.50 -40.54
CA LEU A 193 -61.88 -52.84 -40.25
C LEU A 193 -63.39 -52.91 -40.38
N THR A 194 -64.13 -51.93 -39.85
CA THR A 194 -65.57 -51.84 -40.03
C THR A 194 -65.93 -51.77 -41.50
N GLU A 195 -65.27 -50.91 -42.27
CA GLU A 195 -65.50 -50.75 -43.71
C GLU A 195 -65.19 -52.03 -44.50
N ILE A 196 -64.06 -52.70 -44.23
CA ILE A 196 -63.70 -53.97 -44.89
C ILE A 196 -64.69 -55.08 -44.53
N VAL A 197 -65.07 -55.21 -43.26
CA VAL A 197 -66.03 -56.22 -42.81
C VAL A 197 -67.40 -55.98 -43.43
N GLU A 198 -67.85 -54.73 -43.49
CA GLU A 198 -69.09 -54.34 -44.16
C GLU A 198 -69.03 -54.60 -45.68
N TYR A 199 -67.94 -54.24 -46.35
CA TYR A 199 -67.71 -54.52 -47.77
C TYR A 199 -67.66 -56.01 -48.08
N GLN A 200 -66.98 -56.82 -47.26
CA GLN A 200 -66.93 -58.28 -47.43
C GLN A 200 -68.30 -58.91 -47.22
N LYS A 201 -69.10 -58.41 -46.27
CA LYS A 201 -70.48 -58.87 -46.04
C LYS A 201 -71.38 -58.56 -47.24
N LEU A 202 -71.19 -57.43 -47.90
CA LEU A 202 -71.89 -57.06 -49.14
C LEU A 202 -71.43 -57.89 -50.36
N ASN A 203 -70.12 -58.06 -50.55
CA ASN A 203 -69.57 -58.79 -51.70
C ASN A 203 -69.81 -60.30 -51.66
N LYS A 204 -69.95 -60.90 -50.46
CA LYS A 204 -70.29 -62.33 -50.31
C LYS A 204 -71.72 -62.66 -50.78
N SER A 205 -72.55 -61.64 -51.06
CA SER A 205 -73.93 -61.79 -51.51
C SER A 205 -74.12 -61.83 -53.03
N LEU A 206 -73.08 -61.62 -53.85
CA LEU A 206 -73.19 -61.71 -55.32
C LEU A 206 -72.56 -63.02 -55.84
N ALA A 207 -73.43 -63.89 -56.36
CA ALA A 207 -73.26 -65.34 -56.51
C ALA A 207 -72.36 -65.83 -57.69
N THR A 208 -71.30 -65.11 -58.08
CA THR A 208 -70.42 -65.53 -59.20
C THR A 208 -68.94 -65.70 -58.85
N SER A 209 -68.55 -65.61 -57.57
CA SER A 209 -67.15 -65.39 -57.18
C SER A 209 -66.40 -66.56 -56.51
N THR A 210 -66.92 -67.79 -56.51
CA THR A 210 -66.26 -68.89 -55.73
C THR A 210 -64.98 -69.42 -56.36
N VAL A 211 -64.85 -69.43 -57.69
CA VAL A 211 -63.66 -69.93 -58.38
C VAL A 211 -62.61 -68.82 -58.57
N THR A 212 -63.04 -67.63 -59.01
CA THR A 212 -62.16 -66.46 -59.19
C THR A 212 -61.63 -65.91 -57.88
N ASN A 213 -62.44 -65.84 -56.81
CA ASN A 213 -61.92 -65.40 -55.50
C ASN A 213 -60.92 -66.38 -54.91
N ARG A 214 -61.02 -67.69 -55.20
CA ARG A 214 -60.05 -68.64 -54.64
C ARG A 214 -58.68 -68.45 -55.27
N GLU A 215 -58.63 -68.27 -56.59
CA GLU A 215 -57.39 -67.98 -57.31
C GLU A 215 -56.85 -66.59 -56.98
N GLU A 216 -57.72 -65.58 -56.92
CA GLU A 216 -57.36 -64.20 -56.55
C GLU A 216 -56.91 -64.08 -55.08
N ALA A 217 -57.55 -64.80 -54.14
CA ALA A 217 -57.12 -64.78 -52.74
C ALA A 217 -55.71 -65.40 -52.56
N LEU A 218 -55.39 -66.45 -53.32
CA LEU A 218 -54.06 -67.06 -53.27
C LEU A 218 -52.98 -66.14 -53.86
N THR A 219 -53.28 -65.44 -54.97
CA THR A 219 -52.32 -64.48 -55.57
C THR A 219 -52.17 -63.23 -54.72
N GLN A 220 -53.27 -62.66 -54.21
CA GLN A 220 -53.23 -61.54 -53.26
C GLN A 220 -52.47 -61.90 -51.99
N SER A 221 -52.70 -63.09 -51.41
CA SER A 221 -51.95 -63.55 -50.23
C SER A 221 -50.44 -63.63 -50.48
N LYS A 222 -50.03 -64.18 -51.63
CA LYS A 222 -48.62 -64.21 -52.04
C LYS A 222 -48.03 -62.80 -52.24
N LEU A 223 -48.80 -61.88 -52.81
CA LEU A 223 -48.37 -60.50 -53.02
C LEU A 223 -48.21 -59.75 -51.69
N TYR A 224 -49.16 -59.90 -50.76
CA TYR A 224 -49.05 -59.34 -49.42
C TYR A 224 -47.87 -59.94 -48.63
N ALA A 225 -47.67 -61.26 -48.71
CA ALA A 225 -46.52 -61.92 -48.08
C ALA A 225 -45.18 -61.41 -48.66
N SER A 226 -45.12 -61.21 -49.98
CA SER A 226 -43.94 -60.65 -50.65
C SER A 226 -43.67 -59.21 -50.23
N LYS A 227 -44.71 -58.35 -50.23
CA LYS A 227 -44.59 -56.97 -49.77
C LYS A 227 -44.15 -56.89 -48.31
N LEU A 228 -44.77 -57.70 -47.44
CA LEU A 228 -44.39 -57.79 -46.04
C LEU A 228 -42.95 -58.26 -45.86
N LYS A 229 -42.46 -59.19 -46.70
CA LYS A 229 -41.06 -59.62 -46.70
C LYS A 229 -40.11 -58.48 -47.09
N VAL A 230 -40.47 -57.67 -48.08
CA VAL A 230 -39.68 -56.49 -48.49
C VAL A 230 -39.66 -55.42 -47.39
N ASP A 231 -40.83 -55.11 -46.81
CA ASP A 231 -40.95 -54.10 -45.75
C ASP A 231 -40.20 -54.52 -44.48
N THR A 232 -40.30 -55.80 -44.09
CA THR A 232 -39.54 -56.35 -42.95
C THR A 232 -38.04 -56.35 -43.21
N TYR A 233 -37.60 -56.68 -44.42
CA TYR A 233 -36.19 -56.59 -44.79
C TYR A 233 -35.65 -55.15 -44.68
N ASN A 234 -36.40 -54.18 -45.19
CA ASN A 234 -36.04 -52.76 -45.10
C ASN A 234 -36.00 -52.28 -43.64
N PHE A 235 -36.94 -52.74 -42.81
CA PHE A 235 -36.96 -52.43 -41.38
C PHE A 235 -35.74 -52.99 -40.65
N VAL A 236 -35.40 -54.26 -40.87
CA VAL A 236 -34.20 -54.90 -40.27
C VAL A 236 -32.93 -54.16 -40.69
N THR A 237 -32.82 -53.79 -41.97
CA THR A 237 -31.67 -53.05 -42.48
C THR A 237 -31.52 -51.68 -41.80
N ARG A 238 -32.63 -50.96 -41.59
CA ARG A 238 -32.61 -49.67 -40.86
C ARG A 238 -32.25 -49.86 -39.39
N ALA A 239 -32.80 -50.88 -38.73
CA ALA A 239 -32.48 -51.20 -37.34
C ALA A 239 -30.99 -51.53 -37.16
N GLN A 240 -30.40 -52.24 -38.11
CA GLN A 240 -28.96 -52.53 -38.13
C GLN A 240 -28.13 -51.24 -38.25
N GLY A 241 -28.53 -50.31 -39.12
CA GLY A 241 -27.87 -49.01 -39.25
C GLY A 241 -27.89 -48.22 -37.94
N ILE A 242 -29.04 -48.17 -37.27
CA ILE A 242 -29.19 -47.49 -35.97
C ILE A 242 -28.29 -48.15 -34.90
N LEU A 243 -28.26 -49.49 -34.83
CA LEU A 243 -27.43 -50.21 -33.87
C LEU A 243 -25.94 -49.96 -34.11
N ALA A 244 -25.51 -49.88 -35.37
CA ALA A 244 -24.14 -49.51 -35.73
C ALA A 244 -23.79 -48.10 -35.25
N SER A 245 -24.69 -47.13 -35.44
CA SER A 245 -24.53 -45.76 -34.95
C SER A 245 -24.40 -45.71 -33.42
N TYR A 246 -25.23 -46.46 -32.69
CA TYR A 246 -25.11 -46.55 -31.22
C TYR A 246 -23.77 -47.13 -30.77
N LYS A 247 -23.24 -48.14 -31.46
CA LYS A 247 -21.93 -48.73 -31.15
C LYS A 247 -20.79 -47.74 -31.39
N ILE A 248 -20.87 -46.93 -32.46
CA ILE A 248 -19.88 -45.87 -32.74
C ILE A 248 -19.94 -44.80 -31.64
N LEU A 249 -21.14 -44.37 -31.27
CA LEU A 249 -21.34 -43.38 -30.21
C LEU A 249 -20.81 -43.88 -28.86
N GLY A 250 -21.09 -45.14 -28.50
CA GLY A 250 -20.57 -45.76 -27.28
C GLY A 250 -19.05 -45.76 -27.24
N ARG A 251 -18.37 -46.13 -28.33
CA ARG A 251 -16.91 -46.07 -28.42
C ARG A 251 -16.35 -44.65 -28.28
N SER A 252 -17.02 -43.67 -28.89
CA SER A 252 -16.64 -42.25 -28.76
C SER A 252 -16.77 -41.80 -27.31
N LEU A 253 -17.86 -42.16 -26.65
CA LEU A 253 -18.13 -41.81 -25.26
C LEU A 253 -17.15 -42.51 -24.30
N ASP A 254 -16.81 -43.79 -24.54
CA ASP A 254 -15.75 -44.50 -23.81
C ASP A 254 -14.38 -43.84 -23.99
N SER A 255 -14.08 -43.35 -25.20
CA SER A 255 -12.81 -42.65 -25.47
C SER A 255 -12.71 -41.28 -24.80
N ILE A 256 -13.85 -40.61 -24.59
CA ILE A 256 -13.94 -39.33 -23.87
C ILE A 256 -13.87 -39.55 -22.35
N LEU A 257 -14.49 -40.62 -21.84
CA LEU A 257 -14.56 -40.93 -20.41
C LEU A 257 -13.34 -41.66 -19.87
N GLN A 258 -12.52 -42.29 -20.71
CA GLN A 258 -11.22 -42.80 -20.29
C GLN A 258 -10.30 -41.62 -19.95
N SER A 259 -10.25 -41.28 -18.66
CA SER A 259 -9.14 -40.52 -18.10
C SER A 259 -7.89 -41.39 -18.26
N VAL A 260 -7.12 -41.14 -19.32
CA VAL A 260 -5.79 -41.72 -19.47
C VAL A 260 -4.99 -41.29 -18.24
N GLN A 261 -4.77 -42.20 -17.30
CA GLN A 261 -3.79 -42.03 -16.23
C GLN A 261 -2.43 -42.09 -16.92
N ILE A 262 -1.77 -40.95 -17.02
CA ILE A 262 -0.47 -40.85 -17.68
C ILE A 262 0.60 -41.02 -16.60
N ASP A 263 1.23 -42.21 -16.55
CA ASP A 263 2.30 -42.52 -15.59
C ASP A 263 3.66 -41.85 -15.93
N GLU A 264 3.81 -41.26 -17.12
CA GLU A 264 5.02 -40.55 -17.56
C GLU A 264 4.71 -39.19 -18.21
N PRO A 265 5.49 -38.12 -17.96
CA PRO A 265 5.24 -36.81 -18.57
C PRO A 265 5.41 -36.86 -20.10
N LYS A 266 4.30 -37.08 -20.80
CA LYS A 266 4.25 -37.14 -22.26
C LYS A 266 4.06 -35.74 -22.82
N GLN A 267 4.93 -35.32 -23.74
CA GLN A 267 4.77 -34.05 -24.45
C GLN A 267 3.44 -34.06 -25.22
N LEU A 268 2.52 -33.18 -24.82
CA LEU A 268 1.26 -32.96 -25.51
C LEU A 268 1.43 -31.78 -26.47
N LEU A 269 1.11 -32.01 -27.74
CA LEU A 269 1.09 -30.96 -28.76
C LEU A 269 -0.29 -30.31 -28.77
N LEU A 270 -0.33 -28.98 -28.61
CA LEU A 270 -1.56 -28.20 -28.65
C LEU A 270 -1.74 -27.57 -30.03
N PRO A 271 -2.90 -27.74 -30.68
CA PRO A 271 -3.19 -27.04 -31.92
C PRO A 271 -3.43 -25.56 -31.63
N VAL A 272 -2.63 -24.70 -32.26
CA VAL A 272 -2.77 -23.23 -32.17
C VAL A 272 -2.96 -22.68 -33.58
N ILE A 273 -3.95 -21.80 -33.74
CA ILE A 273 -4.20 -21.11 -35.01
C ILE A 273 -3.63 -19.69 -34.90
N PHE A 274 -2.80 -19.31 -35.86
CA PHE A 274 -2.26 -17.96 -35.98
C PHE A 274 -2.91 -17.25 -37.16
N ARG A 275 -3.27 -15.98 -36.95
CA ARG A 275 -3.72 -15.09 -38.01
C ARG A 275 -2.77 -13.91 -38.08
N GLU A 276 -2.08 -13.80 -39.20
CA GLU A 276 -1.34 -12.61 -39.57
C GLU A 276 -2.22 -11.73 -40.47
N ALA A 277 -2.35 -10.45 -40.15
CA ALA A 277 -3.02 -9.48 -41.00
C ALA A 277 -2.07 -8.31 -41.28
N GLN A 278 -1.63 -8.19 -42.53
CA GLN A 278 -0.84 -7.06 -43.00
C GLN A 278 -1.77 -5.93 -43.42
N MET A 279 -1.83 -4.85 -42.62
CA MET A 279 -2.71 -3.71 -42.90
C MET A 279 -2.02 -2.57 -43.66
N ASN A 280 -0.69 -2.59 -43.78
CA ASN A 280 0.16 -1.79 -44.68
C ASN A 280 1.60 -2.34 -44.60
N ALA A 281 2.50 -1.90 -45.49
CA ALA A 281 3.87 -2.42 -45.66
C ALA A 281 4.74 -2.51 -44.37
N GLU A 282 4.37 -1.88 -43.26
CA GLU A 282 5.14 -1.87 -42.01
C GLU A 282 4.41 -2.44 -40.78
N VAL A 283 3.10 -2.76 -40.83
CA VAL A 283 2.35 -3.21 -39.65
C VAL A 283 1.68 -4.55 -39.91
N SER A 284 2.29 -5.60 -39.36
CA SER A 284 1.71 -6.94 -39.24
C SER A 284 1.07 -7.08 -37.86
N VAL A 285 -0.25 -7.29 -37.81
CA VAL A 285 -0.97 -7.62 -36.57
C VAL A 285 -1.10 -9.13 -36.50
N MET A 286 -0.40 -9.74 -35.54
CA MET A 286 -0.43 -11.18 -35.30
C MET A 286 -1.41 -11.50 -34.15
N ASN A 287 -2.46 -12.26 -34.44
CA ASN A 287 -3.44 -12.70 -33.46
C ASN A 287 -3.42 -14.22 -33.34
N SER A 288 -3.20 -14.74 -32.12
CA SER A 288 -3.27 -16.17 -31.82
C SER A 288 -4.64 -16.59 -31.26
N TYR A 289 -5.15 -17.73 -31.73
CA TYR A 289 -6.39 -18.36 -31.28
C TYR A 289 -6.08 -19.76 -30.73
N VAL A 290 -6.44 -19.96 -29.46
CA VAL A 290 -6.27 -21.23 -28.73
C VAL A 290 -7.65 -21.71 -28.29
N SER A 291 -7.90 -23.02 -28.35
CA SER A 291 -9.17 -23.61 -27.90
C SER A 291 -9.44 -23.29 -26.41
N ALA A 292 -10.70 -22.97 -26.10
CA ALA A 292 -11.13 -22.63 -24.74
C ALA A 292 -11.03 -23.80 -23.75
N GLU A 293 -10.90 -25.03 -24.27
CA GLU A 293 -10.81 -26.29 -23.52
C GLU A 293 -9.37 -26.63 -23.10
N THR A 294 -8.39 -25.78 -23.43
CA THR A 294 -7.02 -25.98 -22.98
C THR A 294 -6.94 -25.80 -21.45
N PRO A 295 -6.24 -26.70 -20.72
CA PRO A 295 -6.14 -26.63 -19.28
C PRO A 295 -5.49 -25.30 -18.89
N LYS A 296 -6.30 -24.43 -18.28
CA LYS A 296 -5.86 -23.13 -17.76
C LYS A 296 -4.90 -23.39 -16.59
N SER A 297 -3.61 -23.53 -16.88
CA SER A 297 -2.58 -23.34 -15.87
C SER A 297 -2.73 -21.92 -15.32
N ASN A 298 -2.54 -21.72 -14.02
CA ASN A 298 -2.79 -20.47 -13.28
C ASN A 298 -1.99 -19.23 -13.77
N ALA A 299 -1.22 -19.37 -14.87
CA ALA A 299 -0.42 -18.35 -15.54
C ALA A 299 -1.04 -17.85 -16.88
N THR A 300 -2.35 -17.96 -17.06
CA THR A 300 -3.03 -17.75 -18.36
C THR A 300 -3.07 -16.32 -18.92
N ALA A 301 -2.73 -15.28 -18.15
CA ALA A 301 -2.62 -13.93 -18.72
C ALA A 301 -1.38 -13.80 -19.63
N ASP A 302 -0.31 -14.54 -19.34
CA ASP A 302 0.97 -14.43 -20.04
C ASP A 302 1.16 -15.47 -21.15
N PHE A 303 0.37 -16.55 -21.21
CA PHE A 303 0.58 -17.62 -22.20
C PHE A 303 0.38 -17.13 -23.65
N LYS A 304 -0.69 -16.35 -23.89
CA LYS A 304 -0.97 -15.76 -25.21
C LYS A 304 0.13 -14.78 -25.63
N ALA A 305 0.55 -13.91 -24.70
CA ALA A 305 1.62 -12.94 -24.91
C ALA A 305 2.98 -13.63 -25.14
N THR A 306 3.25 -14.73 -24.44
CA THR A 306 4.49 -15.52 -24.58
C THR A 306 4.54 -16.24 -25.92
N LEU A 307 3.42 -16.82 -26.38
CA LEU A 307 3.32 -17.38 -27.73
C LEU A 307 3.53 -16.31 -28.78
N GLU A 308 2.84 -15.18 -28.68
CA GLU A 308 2.98 -14.06 -29.62
C GLU A 308 4.44 -13.56 -29.67
N GLN A 309 5.11 -13.40 -28.52
CA GLN A 309 6.54 -13.04 -28.47
C GLN A 309 7.48 -14.10 -29.06
N HIS A 310 7.20 -15.40 -28.86
CA HIS A 310 8.02 -16.49 -29.40
C HIS A 310 7.97 -16.51 -30.93
N PHE A 311 6.78 -16.31 -31.51
CA PHE A 311 6.59 -16.30 -32.95
C PHE A 311 7.08 -15.00 -33.61
N THR A 312 7.09 -13.86 -32.91
CA THR A 312 7.73 -12.62 -33.42
C THR A 312 9.26 -12.74 -33.48
N LYS A 313 9.89 -13.48 -32.56
CA LYS A 313 11.35 -13.66 -32.51
C LYS A 313 11.88 -14.72 -33.47
N ALA A 314 11.09 -15.74 -33.76
CA ALA A 314 11.41 -16.80 -34.70
C ALA A 314 10.16 -17.10 -35.53
N PRO A 315 9.99 -16.46 -36.70
CA PRO A 315 8.92 -16.85 -37.62
C PRO A 315 9.10 -18.35 -37.92
N PRO A 316 8.01 -19.13 -37.93
CA PRO A 316 8.12 -20.54 -38.24
C PRO A 316 8.65 -20.63 -39.67
N LEU A 317 9.81 -21.28 -39.85
CA LEU A 317 10.25 -21.73 -41.15
C LEU A 317 9.17 -22.70 -41.66
N LEU A 318 8.18 -22.19 -42.40
CA LEU A 318 7.32 -23.04 -43.21
C LEU A 318 8.25 -23.76 -44.16
N ALA A 319 8.43 -25.06 -43.93
CA ALA A 319 9.14 -25.89 -44.88
C ALA A 319 8.45 -25.74 -46.25
N PRO A 320 9.20 -25.52 -47.33
CA PRO A 320 8.61 -25.33 -48.65
C PRO A 320 7.76 -26.55 -48.98
N VAL A 321 6.47 -26.32 -49.28
CA VAL A 321 5.52 -27.38 -49.62
C VAL A 321 6.03 -28.10 -50.87
N SER A 322 6.24 -29.41 -50.76
CA SER A 322 6.68 -30.22 -51.90
C SER A 322 5.69 -30.14 -53.06
N GLN A 323 6.19 -30.19 -54.30
CA GLN A 323 5.37 -30.07 -55.52
C GLN A 323 4.24 -31.12 -55.59
N ILE A 324 4.44 -32.29 -54.99
CA ILE A 324 3.44 -33.38 -54.92
C ILE A 324 2.29 -33.02 -53.96
N GLN A 325 2.61 -32.50 -52.78
CA GLN A 325 1.59 -32.06 -51.81
C GLN A 325 0.77 -30.89 -52.36
N ARG A 326 1.42 -30.01 -53.13
CA ARG A 326 0.74 -28.91 -53.81
C ARG A 326 -0.31 -29.39 -54.81
N GLN A 327 0.03 -30.37 -55.65
CA GLN A 327 -0.92 -30.95 -56.60
C GLN A 327 -2.11 -31.63 -55.90
N GLN A 328 -1.87 -32.26 -54.75
CA GLN A 328 -2.94 -32.85 -53.95
C GLN A 328 -3.87 -31.80 -53.34
N ILE A 329 -3.31 -30.69 -52.85
CA ILE A 329 -4.09 -29.59 -52.28
C ILE A 329 -4.89 -28.89 -53.38
N GLU A 330 -4.30 -28.60 -54.55
CA GLU A 330 -5.00 -28.00 -55.69
C GLU A 330 -6.16 -28.88 -56.17
N ARG A 331 -5.95 -30.21 -56.24
CA ARG A 331 -7.01 -31.14 -56.59
C ARG A 331 -8.15 -31.14 -55.57
N PHE A 332 -7.84 -31.24 -54.29
CA PHE A 332 -8.85 -31.24 -53.22
C PHE A 332 -9.62 -29.91 -53.17
N PHE A 333 -8.90 -28.79 -53.33
CA PHE A 333 -9.49 -27.45 -53.35
C PHE A 333 -10.46 -27.27 -54.52
N ASN A 334 -10.08 -27.73 -55.71
CA ASN A 334 -10.96 -27.68 -56.88
C ASN A 334 -12.19 -28.60 -56.70
N GLU A 335 -12.02 -29.80 -56.13
CA GLU A 335 -13.13 -30.72 -55.83
C GLU A 335 -14.14 -30.12 -54.82
N GLU A 336 -13.67 -29.41 -53.78
CA GLU A 336 -14.54 -28.75 -52.80
C GLU A 336 -15.25 -27.50 -53.36
N ILE A 337 -14.57 -26.73 -54.21
CA ILE A 337 -15.19 -25.60 -54.91
C ILE A 337 -16.29 -26.09 -55.85
N GLU A 338 -16.04 -27.16 -56.61
CA GLU A 338 -17.04 -27.76 -57.50
C GLU A 338 -18.27 -28.27 -56.74
N ARG A 339 -18.08 -28.87 -55.55
CA ARG A 339 -19.20 -29.25 -54.66
C ARG A 339 -19.98 -28.05 -54.15
N SER A 340 -19.30 -26.96 -53.82
CA SER A 340 -19.93 -25.73 -53.34
C SER A 340 -20.66 -24.93 -54.43
N MET A 341 -20.46 -25.26 -55.72
CA MET A 341 -21.10 -24.61 -56.87
C MET A 341 -22.55 -25.05 -57.15
N GLU A 342 -23.12 -25.99 -56.38
CA GLU A 342 -24.52 -26.46 -56.57
C GLU A 342 -25.59 -25.36 -56.42
N LYS A 343 -25.24 -24.18 -55.90
CA LYS A 343 -26.16 -23.02 -55.80
C LYS A 343 -25.66 -21.85 -56.64
N GLN A 344 -26.31 -21.63 -57.79
CA GLN A 344 -26.02 -20.54 -58.73
C GLN A 344 -26.46 -19.15 -58.22
N ASP A 345 -25.81 -18.65 -57.16
CA ASP A 345 -26.04 -17.30 -56.65
C ASP A 345 -24.94 -16.34 -57.15
N GLU A 346 -25.30 -15.12 -57.57
CA GLU A 346 -24.37 -14.11 -58.12
C GLU A 346 -23.32 -13.67 -57.08
N HIS A 347 -23.72 -13.65 -55.81
CA HIS A 347 -22.83 -13.37 -54.67
C HIS A 347 -21.78 -14.48 -54.48
N SER A 348 -22.20 -15.74 -54.59
CA SER A 348 -21.31 -16.90 -54.45
C SER A 348 -20.25 -16.92 -55.55
N LYS A 349 -20.61 -16.54 -56.79
CA LYS A 349 -19.66 -16.39 -57.90
C LYS A 349 -18.59 -15.33 -57.60
N ARG A 350 -18.99 -14.15 -57.12
CA ARG A 350 -18.04 -13.08 -56.76
C ARG A 350 -17.08 -13.49 -55.63
N VAL A 351 -17.58 -14.22 -54.64
CA VAL A 351 -16.75 -14.73 -53.53
C VAL A 351 -15.77 -15.78 -54.04
N LEU A 352 -16.21 -16.67 -54.93
CA LEU A 352 -15.35 -17.68 -55.56
C LEU A 352 -14.26 -17.05 -56.44
N ASP A 353 -14.60 -16.06 -57.27
CA ASP A 353 -13.60 -15.32 -58.06
C ASP A 353 -12.56 -14.65 -57.15
N LYS A 354 -12.99 -14.13 -56.00
CA LYS A 354 -12.06 -13.54 -55.02
C LYS A 354 -11.19 -14.60 -54.37
N ILE A 355 -11.74 -15.76 -54.02
CA ILE A 355 -11.00 -16.90 -53.46
C ILE A 355 -9.95 -17.41 -54.46
N PHE A 356 -10.28 -17.54 -55.75
CA PHE A 356 -9.33 -17.89 -56.80
C PHE A 356 -8.22 -16.83 -56.94
N SER A 357 -8.57 -15.54 -56.95
CA SER A 357 -7.57 -14.47 -57.03
C SER A 357 -6.59 -14.45 -55.85
N LEU A 358 -7.03 -14.87 -54.66
CA LEU A 358 -6.19 -14.98 -53.47
C LEU A 358 -5.32 -16.25 -53.51
N TRP A 359 -5.84 -17.34 -54.06
CA TRP A 359 -5.08 -18.56 -54.27
C TRP A 359 -3.97 -18.38 -55.29
N GLU A 360 -4.23 -17.70 -56.41
CA GLU A 360 -3.23 -17.40 -57.43
C GLU A 360 -2.16 -16.40 -56.95
N ASN A 361 -2.54 -15.38 -56.17
CA ASN A 361 -1.58 -14.40 -55.61
C ASN A 361 -0.66 -15.00 -54.54
N ASN A 362 -1.02 -16.15 -53.94
CA ASN A 362 -0.14 -16.87 -53.02
C ASN A 362 1.03 -17.59 -53.72
N ASN A 363 1.10 -17.55 -55.05
CA ASN A 363 2.22 -18.10 -55.82
C ASN A 363 3.57 -17.38 -55.54
N ASP A 364 3.53 -16.08 -55.22
CA ASP A 364 4.73 -15.27 -55.01
C ASP A 364 5.30 -15.37 -53.59
N PHE A 365 4.48 -15.77 -52.60
CA PHE A 365 4.89 -15.87 -51.19
C PHE A 365 5.64 -17.18 -50.86
N LEU A 366 5.49 -18.22 -51.67
CA LEU A 366 6.13 -19.53 -51.43
C LEU A 366 7.32 -19.81 -52.35
N THR A 367 7.62 -18.93 -53.31
CA THR A 367 8.77 -19.05 -54.22
C THR A 367 9.89 -18.05 -53.92
N ASN A 368 9.59 -16.91 -53.30
CA ASN A 368 10.58 -15.89 -52.93
C ASN A 368 11.05 -16.05 -51.48
N LEU A 369 11.72 -17.15 -51.17
CA LEU A 369 12.59 -17.30 -50.00
C LEU A 369 13.69 -18.31 -50.38
N SER A 370 14.59 -17.87 -51.27
CA SER A 370 15.92 -18.44 -51.44
C SER A 370 16.96 -17.58 -50.74
#